data_AF-A0A3N2MES3-F1
#
_entry.id   AF-A0A3N2MES3-F1
#
_cell.length_a   1.000
_cell.length_b   1.000
_cell.length_c   1.000
_cell.angle_alpha   90.00
_cell.angle_beta   90.00
_cell.angle_gamma   90.00
#
_symmetry.space_group_name_H-M   'P 1'
#
loop_
_entity.id
_entity.type
_entity.pdbx_description
1 polymer ?
#
loop_
_entity_poly.entity_id
_entity_poly.type
_entity_poly.pdbx_seq_one_letter_code
_entity_poly.pdbx_strand_id
1 'polypeptide(L)'
;MTQQNALGEVISLSNGEMITLSDTTTYEIFPEDLSDVSNLTDKASENLFDNISRSTNSLRAYGYDSQEPETDWKKYLLNSSWEKYGVTPAIYVGRYVKVHKNLSIEPGTYAVPADYTSDKAPQNAMGWDGTTGIIGFTPTNKSDYISDGVTRIFIINCDMSGRVYNKNIPANPSNFEWAYKMESKVDIWD
;
A
#
# COMPACT_ATOMS: atom_id res chain seq x y z
N MET A 1 -21.95 -15.02 -32.13
CA MET A 1 -21.26 -15.57 -30.94
C MET A 1 -21.83 -14.87 -29.73
N THR A 2 -22.62 -15.60 -28.94
CA THR A 2 -23.31 -15.10 -27.75
C THR A 2 -22.30 -14.88 -26.64
N GLN A 3 -22.11 -13.62 -26.21
CA GLN A 3 -21.46 -13.32 -24.93
C GLN A 3 -22.31 -13.93 -23.83
N GLN A 4 -21.81 -15.02 -23.25
CA GLN A 4 -22.38 -15.60 -22.04
C GLN A 4 -22.02 -14.68 -20.88
N ASN A 5 -23.04 -14.09 -20.26
CA ASN A 5 -22.92 -13.27 -19.06
C ASN A 5 -22.01 -13.95 -18.03
N ALA A 6 -20.82 -13.42 -17.78
CA ALA A 6 -20.05 -13.71 -16.58
C ALA A 6 -20.73 -12.97 -15.42
N LEU A 7 -21.86 -13.50 -14.94
CA LEU A 7 -22.42 -13.09 -13.66
C LEU A 7 -21.40 -13.51 -12.60
N GLY A 8 -20.71 -12.52 -12.04
CA GLY A 8 -19.75 -12.71 -10.96
C GLY A 8 -20.33 -13.57 -9.84
N GLU A 9 -19.53 -14.51 -9.32
CA GLU A 9 -19.91 -15.36 -8.20
C GLU A 9 -20.09 -14.48 -6.95
N VAL A 10 -21.22 -14.62 -6.26
CA VAL A 10 -21.53 -13.86 -5.04
C VAL A 10 -21.20 -14.72 -3.82
N ILE A 11 -20.33 -14.21 -2.96
CA ILE A 11 -19.99 -14.83 -1.68
C ILE A 11 -20.79 -14.12 -0.58
N SER A 12 -21.60 -14.91 0.13
CA SER A 12 -22.30 -14.45 1.32
C SER A 12 -21.39 -14.58 2.54
N LEU A 13 -21.14 -13.47 3.21
CA LEU A 13 -20.30 -13.42 4.39
C LEU A 13 -21.09 -13.78 5.64
N SER A 14 -20.37 -14.30 6.64
CA SER A 14 -20.92 -14.64 7.97
C SER A 14 -21.51 -13.44 8.72
N ASN A 15 -21.16 -12.21 8.36
CA ASN A 15 -21.74 -10.98 8.88
C ASN A 15 -22.98 -10.49 8.10
N GLY A 16 -23.41 -11.22 7.06
CA GLY A 16 -24.56 -10.88 6.21
C GLY A 16 -24.24 -9.96 5.03
N GLU A 17 -22.99 -9.52 4.87
CA GLU A 17 -22.55 -8.78 3.69
C GLU A 17 -22.41 -9.73 2.48
N MET A 18 -22.49 -9.16 1.27
CA MET A 18 -22.30 -9.91 0.02
C MET A 18 -21.15 -9.31 -0.78
N ILE A 19 -20.27 -10.17 -1.27
CA ILE A 19 -19.17 -9.78 -2.17
C ILE A 19 -19.42 -10.39 -3.54
N THR A 20 -19.42 -9.54 -4.56
CA THR A 20 -19.42 -9.99 -5.95
C THR A 20 -17.98 -10.12 -6.44
N LEU A 21 -17.59 -11.32 -6.86
CA LEU A 21 -16.30 -11.56 -7.49
C LEU A 21 -16.28 -11.05 -8.93
N SER A 22 -15.16 -10.50 -9.38
CA SER A 22 -15.01 -10.07 -10.79
C SER A 22 -14.93 -11.25 -11.76
N ASP A 23 -14.44 -12.39 -11.28
CA ASP A 23 -14.28 -13.62 -12.04
C ASP A 23 -14.23 -14.83 -11.08
N THR A 24 -14.23 -16.04 -11.65
CA THR A 24 -14.21 -17.30 -10.89
C THR A 24 -12.82 -17.95 -10.83
N THR A 25 -11.79 -17.29 -11.36
CA THR A 25 -10.41 -17.81 -11.40
C THR A 25 -9.76 -17.63 -10.02
N THR A 26 -8.95 -18.60 -9.61
CA THR A 26 -8.08 -18.46 -8.44
C THR A 26 -6.70 -18.03 -8.91
N TYR A 27 -6.22 -16.90 -8.40
CA TYR A 27 -4.90 -16.36 -8.70
C TYR A 27 -3.91 -16.76 -7.60
N GLU A 28 -2.67 -17.06 -7.97
CA GLU A 28 -1.59 -17.19 -7.00
C GLU A 28 -0.83 -15.87 -6.95
N ILE A 29 -0.53 -15.40 -5.73
CA ILE A 29 0.30 -14.23 -5.50
C ILE A 29 1.38 -14.59 -4.49
N PHE A 30 2.62 -14.19 -4.77
CA PHE A 30 3.74 -14.38 -3.86
C PHE A 30 4.08 -13.04 -3.21
N PRO A 31 4.32 -12.99 -1.89
CA PRO A 31 4.77 -11.75 -1.24
C PRO A 31 6.08 -11.23 -1.82
N GLU A 32 6.90 -12.13 -2.37
CA GLU A 32 8.16 -11.82 -3.03
C GLU A 32 7.96 -10.97 -4.29
N ASP A 33 6.88 -11.22 -5.05
CA ASP A 33 6.49 -10.42 -6.22
C ASP A 33 6.12 -8.97 -5.85
N LEU A 34 5.81 -8.73 -4.56
CA LEU A 34 5.49 -7.43 -3.99
C LEU A 34 6.66 -6.83 -3.19
N SER A 35 7.87 -7.41 -3.28
CA SER A 35 9.03 -6.95 -2.50
C SER A 35 10.36 -6.89 -3.26
N ASP A 36 10.43 -7.31 -4.53
CA ASP A 36 11.73 -7.68 -5.13
C ASP A 36 12.10 -6.94 -6.44
N VAL A 37 12.03 -5.59 -6.42
CA VAL A 37 12.71 -4.77 -7.45
C VAL A 37 13.45 -3.60 -6.80
N SER A 38 14.77 -3.77 -6.64
CA SER A 38 15.69 -2.68 -6.32
C SER A 38 15.77 -1.73 -7.50
N ASN A 39 15.24 -0.52 -7.34
CA ASN A 39 15.75 0.76 -7.85
C ASN A 39 14.72 1.86 -7.52
N LEU A 40 14.71 2.37 -6.29
CA LEU A 40 14.05 3.66 -6.05
C LEU A 40 14.97 4.72 -6.59
N THR A 41 14.50 5.44 -7.60
CA THR A 41 15.22 6.59 -8.11
C THR A 41 15.28 7.72 -7.09
N ASP A 42 14.33 7.82 -6.15
CA ASP A 42 14.29 8.91 -5.15
C ASP A 42 13.80 8.44 -3.76
N LYS A 43 14.69 7.79 -2.99
CA LYS A 43 14.52 7.64 -1.53
C LYS A 43 15.35 8.67 -0.80
N ALA A 44 14.91 9.06 0.39
CA ALA A 44 15.76 9.82 1.29
C ALA A 44 16.98 8.97 1.66
N SER A 45 18.18 9.50 1.36
CA SER A 45 19.46 8.89 1.73
C SER A 45 19.74 8.96 3.24
N GLU A 46 19.06 9.86 3.95
CA GLU A 46 19.18 10.04 5.39
C GLU A 46 18.10 9.24 6.14
N ASN A 47 18.46 8.78 7.34
CA ASN A 47 17.52 8.07 8.21
C ASN A 47 16.53 9.05 8.85
N LEU A 48 15.28 8.99 8.40
CA LEU A 48 14.21 9.86 8.92
C LEU A 48 13.50 9.28 10.15
N PHE A 49 13.81 8.04 10.55
CA PHE A 49 13.15 7.32 11.65
C PHE A 49 13.85 7.45 13.00
N ASP A 50 15.14 7.82 13.03
CA ASP A 50 15.86 8.08 14.27
C ASP A 50 15.18 9.15 15.15
N ASN A 51 15.24 8.93 16.47
CA ASN A 51 14.81 9.90 17.45
C ASN A 51 15.66 11.18 17.29
N ILE A 52 15.04 12.22 16.75
CA ILE A 52 15.61 13.56 16.58
C ILE A 52 16.62 13.64 15.42
N SER A 53 16.18 13.35 14.19
CA SER A 53 16.78 14.05 13.05
C SER A 53 16.45 15.54 13.20
N ARG A 54 17.44 16.35 13.61
CA ARG A 54 17.36 17.82 13.54
C ARG A 54 17.51 18.33 12.09
N SER A 55 17.29 17.48 11.08
CA SER A 55 17.20 17.98 9.70
C SER A 55 15.89 18.77 9.62
N THR A 56 16.01 20.06 9.31
CA THR A 56 14.91 21.04 9.32
C THR A 56 13.79 20.71 8.35
N ASN A 57 13.97 19.70 7.49
CA ASN A 57 13.05 19.35 6.42
C ASN A 57 12.47 17.93 6.56
N SER A 58 12.75 17.22 7.67
CA SER A 58 12.14 15.91 7.97
C SER A 58 10.73 16.10 8.52
N LEU A 59 9.73 15.55 7.85
CA LEU A 59 8.33 15.62 8.23
C LEU A 59 7.75 14.22 8.43
N ARG A 60 6.75 14.12 9.31
CA ARG A 60 5.99 12.90 9.59
C ARG A 60 4.50 13.22 9.60
N ALA A 61 3.71 12.39 8.94
CA ALA A 61 2.25 12.38 9.05
C ALA A 61 1.75 10.98 9.39
N TYR A 62 0.55 10.86 9.96
CA TYR A 62 0.03 9.58 10.45
C TYR A 62 -1.33 9.23 9.85
N GLY A 63 -1.62 7.92 9.79
CA GLY A 63 -2.87 7.36 9.29
C GLY A 63 -3.01 7.49 7.77
N TYR A 64 -4.24 7.61 7.29
CA TYR A 64 -4.55 7.79 5.87
C TYR A 64 -5.71 8.79 5.72
N ASP A 65 -5.83 9.40 4.54
CA ASP A 65 -6.93 10.34 4.24
C ASP A 65 -7.99 9.70 3.35
N SER A 66 -7.62 8.81 2.44
CA SER A 66 -8.57 8.05 1.62
C SER A 66 -8.02 6.69 1.17
N GLN A 67 -8.93 5.83 0.73
CA GLN A 67 -8.63 4.53 0.11
C GLN A 67 -9.37 4.41 -1.21
N GLU A 68 -8.70 3.86 -2.22
CA GLU A 68 -9.25 3.64 -3.56
C GLU A 68 -9.03 2.16 -3.94
N PRO A 69 -10.07 1.40 -4.33
CA PRO A 69 -9.90 0.07 -4.86
C PRO A 69 -9.02 0.11 -6.11
N GLU A 70 -7.94 -0.67 -6.12
CA GLU A 70 -7.08 -0.81 -7.29
C GLU A 70 -7.48 -2.01 -8.15
N THR A 71 -7.97 -3.05 -7.50
CA THR A 71 -8.55 -4.21 -8.16
C THR A 71 -9.93 -4.52 -7.58
N ASP A 72 -10.73 -5.23 -8.38
CA ASP A 72 -11.94 -5.87 -7.88
C ASP A 72 -11.62 -7.02 -6.92
N TRP A 73 -12.66 -7.52 -6.26
CA TRP A 73 -12.57 -8.70 -5.40
C TRP A 73 -12.36 -9.97 -6.23
N LYS A 74 -11.31 -10.71 -5.89
CA LYS A 74 -10.89 -11.95 -6.58
C LYS A 74 -10.50 -13.03 -5.59
N LYS A 75 -10.46 -14.27 -6.07
CA LYS A 75 -9.96 -15.42 -5.30
C LYS A 75 -8.44 -15.50 -5.42
N TYR A 76 -7.76 -15.60 -4.29
CA TYR A 76 -6.32 -15.72 -4.21
C TYR A 76 -5.92 -16.95 -3.40
N LEU A 77 -5.12 -17.83 -3.96
CA LEU A 77 -4.43 -18.88 -3.22
C LEU A 77 -3.20 -18.26 -2.55
N LEU A 78 -3.24 -18.17 -1.22
CA LEU A 78 -2.15 -17.67 -0.41
C LEU A 78 -1.44 -18.88 0.22
N ASN A 79 -0.14 -19.01 -0.05
CA ASN A 79 0.69 -20.12 0.42
C ASN A 79 1.43 -19.77 1.74
N SER A 80 2.36 -20.62 2.16
CA SER A 80 3.14 -20.44 3.40
C SER A 80 3.97 -19.16 3.44
N SER A 81 4.30 -18.53 2.30
CA SER A 81 5.02 -17.24 2.29
C SER A 81 4.21 -16.11 2.98
N TRP A 82 2.89 -16.24 3.05
CA TRP A 82 1.99 -15.26 3.68
C TRP A 82 1.87 -15.43 5.21
N GLU A 83 2.41 -16.50 5.79
CA GLU A 83 2.37 -16.74 7.25
C GLU A 83 3.11 -15.67 8.05
N LYS A 84 4.13 -15.02 7.44
CA LYS A 84 4.83 -13.87 8.04
C LYS A 84 3.90 -12.68 8.35
N TYR A 85 2.74 -12.61 7.69
CA TYR A 85 1.70 -11.61 7.94
C TYR A 85 0.55 -12.16 8.81
N GLY A 86 0.69 -13.38 9.33
CA GLY A 86 -0.33 -14.07 10.13
C GLY A 86 -1.49 -14.63 9.31
N VAL A 87 -1.23 -15.01 8.06
CA VAL A 87 -2.23 -15.62 7.16
C VAL A 87 -1.92 -17.11 7.02
N THR A 88 -2.91 -17.96 7.30
CA THR A 88 -2.78 -19.41 7.12
C THR A 88 -2.92 -19.77 5.63
N PRO A 89 -2.21 -20.78 5.10
CA PRO A 89 -2.33 -21.16 3.70
C PRO A 89 -3.74 -21.62 3.33
N ALA A 90 -4.41 -20.91 2.42
CA ALA A 90 -5.75 -21.22 1.94
C ALA A 90 -6.12 -20.34 0.73
N ILE A 91 -7.32 -20.55 0.19
CA ILE A 91 -7.93 -19.63 -0.79
C ILE A 91 -8.74 -18.57 -0.04
N TYR A 92 -8.48 -17.32 -0.37
CA TYR A 92 -9.11 -16.14 0.21
C TYR A 92 -9.74 -15.25 -0.86
N VAL A 93 -10.71 -14.44 -0.44
CA VAL A 93 -11.22 -13.34 -1.25
C VAL A 93 -10.48 -12.08 -0.83
N GLY A 94 -9.79 -11.47 -1.78
CA GLY A 94 -8.99 -10.29 -1.53
C GLY A 94 -8.98 -9.30 -2.69
N ARG A 95 -8.32 -8.17 -2.47
CA ARG A 95 -8.05 -7.16 -3.50
C ARG A 95 -6.89 -6.26 -3.11
N TYR A 96 -6.29 -5.59 -4.09
CA TYR A 96 -5.39 -4.47 -3.83
C TYR A 96 -6.16 -3.16 -3.66
N VAL A 97 -5.66 -2.32 -2.77
CA VAL A 97 -6.21 -0.99 -2.46
C VAL A 97 -5.07 0.01 -2.41
N LYS A 98 -5.23 1.13 -3.09
CA LYS A 98 -4.38 2.31 -2.92
C LYS A 98 -4.80 3.07 -1.67
N VAL A 99 -3.83 3.47 -0.89
CA VAL A 99 -3.99 4.27 0.33
C VAL A 99 -3.30 5.60 0.09
N HIS A 100 -4.05 6.68 0.32
CA HIS A 100 -3.60 8.03 0.05
C HIS A 100 -3.42 8.83 1.34
N LYS A 101 -2.42 9.72 1.32
CA LYS A 101 -2.20 10.73 2.35
C LYS A 101 -1.80 12.05 1.71
N ASN A 102 -2.46 13.13 2.10
CA ASN A 102 -2.01 14.47 1.77
C ASN A 102 -0.82 14.84 2.67
N LEU A 103 0.34 14.98 2.06
CA LEU A 103 1.59 15.38 2.69
C LEU A 103 1.77 16.88 2.49
N SER A 104 2.00 17.61 3.58
CA SER A 104 2.29 19.04 3.52
C SER A 104 3.67 19.27 2.92
N ILE A 105 3.74 20.13 1.91
CA ILE A 105 4.98 20.58 1.28
C ILE A 105 5.02 22.11 1.20
N GLU A 106 6.18 22.67 0.86
CA GLU A 106 6.35 24.11 0.61
C GLU A 106 6.37 24.43 -0.90
N PRO A 107 5.98 25.64 -1.31
CA PRO A 107 6.06 26.06 -2.71
C PRO A 107 7.46 25.86 -3.28
N GLY A 108 7.54 25.29 -4.48
CA GLY A 108 8.82 24.99 -5.14
C GLY A 108 9.53 23.73 -4.61
N THR A 109 8.93 22.98 -3.69
CA THR A 109 9.48 21.72 -3.18
C THR A 109 8.72 20.49 -3.66
N TYR A 110 9.25 19.30 -3.38
CA TYR A 110 8.58 18.01 -3.50
C TYR A 110 8.91 17.12 -2.31
N ALA A 111 8.01 16.20 -1.99
CA ALA A 111 8.25 15.20 -0.95
C ALA A 111 9.15 14.08 -1.51
N VAL A 112 10.11 13.64 -0.70
CA VAL A 112 10.94 12.45 -0.94
C VAL A 112 10.71 11.48 0.20
N PRO A 113 10.23 10.25 -0.06
CA PRO A 113 9.89 9.28 0.98
C PRO A 113 11.14 8.85 1.75
N ALA A 114 10.98 8.59 3.06
CA ALA A 114 12.01 7.96 3.87
C ALA A 114 12.41 6.57 3.33
N ASP A 115 13.56 6.05 3.80
CA ASP A 115 13.88 4.64 3.61
C ASP A 115 13.19 3.73 4.64
N TYR A 116 11.99 3.25 4.28
CA TYR A 116 11.20 2.30 5.08
C TYR A 116 11.78 0.88 5.11
N THR A 117 12.81 0.58 4.34
CA THR A 117 13.49 -0.73 4.40
C THR A 117 14.63 -0.76 5.41
N SER A 118 14.96 0.39 6.01
CA SER A 118 15.96 0.46 7.08
C SER A 118 15.49 -0.28 8.34
N ASP A 119 16.45 -0.80 9.08
CA ASP A 119 16.25 -1.48 10.38
C ASP A 119 15.65 -0.58 11.46
N LYS A 120 15.64 0.74 11.23
CA LYS A 120 15.08 1.74 12.14
C LYS A 120 13.64 2.13 11.82
N ALA A 121 13.15 1.79 10.63
CA ALA A 121 11.75 2.03 10.29
C ALA A 121 10.84 1.23 11.23
N PRO A 122 9.77 1.82 11.78
CA PRO A 122 8.85 1.07 12.61
C PRO A 122 8.30 -0.13 11.83
N GLN A 123 8.18 -1.28 12.51
CA GLN A 123 7.57 -2.45 11.90
C GLN A 123 6.14 -2.10 11.46
N ASN A 124 5.78 -2.51 10.24
CA ASN A 124 4.43 -2.28 9.69
C ASN A 124 4.06 -0.78 9.59
N ALA A 125 5.03 0.11 9.42
CA ALA A 125 4.79 1.55 9.29
C ALA A 125 4.11 1.97 7.97
N MET A 126 4.16 1.13 6.93
CA MET A 126 3.75 1.54 5.58
C MET A 126 3.28 0.36 4.74
N GLY A 127 2.53 0.64 3.67
CA GLY A 127 2.22 -0.31 2.60
C GLY A 127 3.37 -0.50 1.60
N TRP A 128 3.08 -1.15 0.48
CA TRP A 128 4.00 -1.27 -0.65
C TRP A 128 3.84 -0.11 -1.62
N ASP A 129 4.93 0.52 -2.01
CA ASP A 129 4.98 1.42 -3.14
C ASP A 129 4.49 0.69 -4.40
N GLY A 130 3.48 1.25 -5.08
CA GLY A 130 2.81 0.60 -6.20
C GLY A 130 3.65 0.50 -7.48
N THR A 131 4.73 1.29 -7.58
CA THR A 131 5.65 1.34 -8.72
C THR A 131 6.84 0.42 -8.52
N THR A 132 7.41 0.40 -7.32
CA THR A 132 8.61 -0.39 -7.02
C THR A 132 8.32 -1.73 -6.36
N GLY A 133 7.11 -1.90 -5.80
CA GLY A 133 6.75 -3.10 -5.08
C GLY A 133 7.67 -3.31 -3.88
N ILE A 134 7.96 -2.27 -3.10
CA ILE A 134 8.72 -2.39 -1.85
C ILE A 134 8.02 -1.57 -0.77
N ILE A 135 8.30 -1.81 0.51
CA ILE A 135 7.67 -1.03 1.58
C ILE A 135 8.03 0.45 1.44
N GLY A 136 7.03 1.30 1.36
CA GLY A 136 7.18 2.72 1.07
C GLY A 136 5.97 3.31 0.36
N PHE A 137 6.17 4.48 -0.24
CA PHE A 137 5.13 5.17 -0.99
C PHE A 137 5.73 6.05 -2.08
N THR A 138 4.92 6.35 -3.09
CA THR A 138 5.26 7.29 -4.16
C THR A 138 4.55 8.62 -3.91
N PRO A 139 5.26 9.75 -3.77
CA PRO A 139 4.65 11.07 -3.72
C PRO A 139 4.34 11.60 -5.13
N THR A 140 3.21 12.28 -5.29
CA THR A 140 2.87 13.04 -6.50
C THR A 140 2.36 14.42 -6.13
N ASN A 141 2.97 15.47 -6.64
CA ASN A 141 2.54 16.84 -6.35
C ASN A 141 1.11 17.11 -6.85
N LYS A 142 0.21 17.48 -5.93
CA LYS A 142 -1.17 17.88 -6.21
C LYS A 142 -1.32 19.40 -6.30
N SER A 143 -0.58 20.14 -5.49
CA SER A 143 -0.54 21.61 -5.47
C SER A 143 0.79 22.11 -4.91
N ASP A 144 0.97 23.43 -4.83
CA ASP A 144 2.16 24.05 -4.23
C ASP A 144 2.36 23.73 -2.73
N TYR A 145 1.33 23.21 -2.07
CA TYR A 145 1.35 22.95 -0.62
C TYR A 145 1.03 21.49 -0.25
N ILE A 146 0.62 20.67 -1.23
CA ILE A 146 0.20 19.30 -1.00
C ILE A 146 0.85 18.37 -2.03
N SER A 147 1.53 17.34 -1.51
CA SER A 147 1.92 16.14 -2.25
C SER A 147 1.02 14.98 -1.84
N ASP A 148 0.53 14.20 -2.80
CA ASP A 148 -0.20 12.96 -2.55
C ASP A 148 0.78 11.81 -2.36
N GLY A 149 0.90 11.33 -1.14
CA GLY A 149 1.59 10.07 -0.87
C GLY A 149 0.66 8.91 -1.21
N VAL A 150 1.11 7.99 -2.06
CA VAL A 150 0.34 6.81 -2.47
C VAL A 150 1.12 5.54 -2.16
N THR A 151 0.48 4.63 -1.43
CA THR A 151 0.98 3.27 -1.18
C THR A 151 -0.12 2.26 -1.46
N ARG A 152 0.21 0.97 -1.51
CA ARG A 152 -0.69 -0.14 -1.80
C ARG A 152 -0.73 -1.10 -0.62
N ILE A 153 -1.91 -1.60 -0.32
CA ILE A 153 -2.12 -2.75 0.56
C ILE A 153 -2.88 -3.84 -0.16
N PHE A 154 -2.77 -5.06 0.34
CA PHE A 154 -3.66 -6.16 0.02
C PHE A 154 -4.63 -6.37 1.18
N ILE A 155 -5.92 -6.40 0.88
CA ILE A 155 -6.98 -6.66 1.87
C ILE A 155 -7.52 -8.06 1.63
N ILE A 156 -7.47 -8.91 2.65
CA ILE A 156 -8.23 -10.16 2.72
C ILE A 156 -9.55 -9.85 3.40
N ASN A 157 -10.65 -10.05 2.70
CA ASN A 157 -11.98 -9.89 3.29
C ASN A 157 -12.42 -11.16 4.01
N CYS A 158 -12.42 -12.31 3.33
CA CYS A 158 -12.90 -13.58 3.87
C CYS A 158 -12.17 -14.79 3.27
N ASP A 159 -12.37 -15.97 3.86
CA ASP A 159 -12.05 -17.25 3.23
C ASP A 159 -13.21 -17.76 2.34
N MET A 160 -13.00 -18.89 1.66
CA MET A 160 -14.03 -19.51 0.80
C MET A 160 -15.25 -20.05 1.56
N SER A 161 -15.21 -20.12 2.90
CA SER A 161 -16.38 -20.49 3.72
C SER A 161 -17.25 -19.28 4.08
N GLY A 162 -16.84 -18.07 3.71
CA GLY A 162 -17.52 -16.82 4.07
C GLY A 162 -17.18 -16.34 5.49
N ARG A 163 -16.15 -16.93 6.13
CA ARG A 163 -15.65 -16.45 7.41
C ARG A 163 -14.90 -15.14 7.20
N VAL A 164 -15.38 -14.08 7.85
CA VAL A 164 -14.77 -12.75 7.76
C VAL A 164 -13.40 -12.74 8.42
N TYR A 165 -12.44 -12.11 7.75
CA TYR A 165 -11.04 -11.96 8.14
C TYR A 165 -10.65 -10.47 8.26
N ASN A 166 -11.04 -9.62 7.29
CA ASN A 166 -10.75 -8.19 7.25
C ASN A 166 -9.30 -7.81 7.63
N LYS A 167 -8.35 -8.51 7.01
CA LYS A 167 -6.92 -8.38 7.28
C LYS A 167 -6.25 -7.49 6.22
N ASN A 168 -5.58 -6.45 6.68
CA ASN A 168 -4.75 -5.59 5.83
C ASN A 168 -3.29 -6.05 5.87
N ILE A 169 -2.66 -6.11 4.70
CA ILE A 169 -1.29 -6.57 4.51
C ILE A 169 -0.55 -5.52 3.66
N PRO A 170 0.69 -5.12 4.01
CA PRO A 170 1.50 -5.61 5.13
C PRO A 170 1.04 -5.07 6.49
N ALA A 171 0.29 -3.97 6.48
CA ALA A 171 -0.01 -3.20 7.68
C ALA A 171 -1.41 -2.57 7.61
N ASN A 172 -1.95 -2.19 8.78
CA ASN A 172 -3.22 -1.47 8.84
C ASN A 172 -2.99 0.01 8.48
N PRO A 173 -3.71 0.60 7.50
CA PRO A 173 -3.58 2.01 7.12
C PRO A 173 -3.71 3.01 8.25
N SER A 174 -4.47 2.67 9.29
CA SER A 174 -4.66 3.54 10.47
C SER A 174 -3.37 3.74 11.26
N ASN A 175 -2.41 2.82 11.11
CA ASN A 175 -1.13 2.84 11.81
C ASN A 175 0.01 3.37 10.91
N PHE A 176 -0.29 3.83 9.69
CA PHE A 176 0.76 4.28 8.78
C PHE A 176 1.47 5.52 9.30
N GLU A 177 2.78 5.56 9.08
CA GLU A 177 3.65 6.68 9.37
C GLU A 177 4.32 7.14 8.08
N TRP A 178 3.92 8.30 7.58
CA TRP A 178 4.44 8.93 6.37
C TRP A 178 5.60 9.85 6.74
N ALA A 179 6.77 9.28 6.93
CA ALA A 179 8.05 9.99 7.02
C ALA A 179 8.58 10.36 5.61
N TYR A 180 8.95 11.63 5.44
CA TYR A 180 9.50 12.18 4.20
C TYR A 180 10.36 13.41 4.45
N LYS A 181 11.22 13.75 3.50
CA LYS A 181 11.91 15.05 3.46
C LYS A 181 11.36 15.92 2.34
N MET A 182 11.50 17.23 2.49
CA MET A 182 11.23 18.18 1.40
C MET A 182 12.53 18.51 0.66
N GLU A 183 12.51 18.42 -0.66
CA GLU A 183 13.60 18.86 -1.53
C GLU A 183 13.12 19.96 -2.48
N SER A 184 13.97 20.95 -2.72
CA SER A 184 13.69 22.02 -3.69
C SER A 184 13.85 21.47 -5.11
N LYS A 185 12.96 21.88 -6.01
CA LYS A 185 13.17 21.68 -7.45
C LYS A 185 14.37 22.52 -7.85
N VAL A 186 15.47 21.88 -8.25
CA VAL A 186 16.64 22.60 -8.77
C VAL A 186 16.24 23.22 -10.10
N ASP A 187 16.29 24.55 -10.18
CA ASP A 187 16.04 25.26 -11.43
C ASP A 187 17.24 24.99 -12.35
N ILE A 188 17.01 24.26 -13.45
CA ILE A 188 18.06 23.91 -14.44
C ILE A 188 18.41 25.08 -15.37
N TRP A 189 18.09 26.31 -14.96
CA TRP A 189 18.28 27.54 -15.72
C TRP A 189 19.09 28.63 -14.98
N ASP A 190 19.69 28.32 -13.83
CA ASP A 190 20.68 29.19 -13.18
C ASP A 190 22.11 29.02 -13.77
#